data_AF-A0A7C1R9I8-F1
#
_entry.id   AF-A0A7C1R9I8-F1
#
_cell.length_a   1.000
_cell.length_b   1.000
_cell.length_c   1.000
_cell.angle_alpha   90.00
_cell.angle_beta   90.00
_cell.angle_gamma   90.00
#
_symmetry.space_group_name_H-M   'P 1'
#
loop_
_entity.id
_entity.type
_entity.pdbx_description
1 polymer ?
#
loop_
_entity_poly.entity_id
_entity_poly.type
_entity_poly.pdbx_seq_one_letter_code
_entity_poly.pdbx_strand_id
1 'polypeptide(L)' 'TIEEVYEPYLVQQGFINRTPKGRVATHLLYKYFSEELPLAAQGELPL' A
#
# COMPACT_ATOMS: atom_id res chain seq x y z
N THR A 1 -16.73 3.39 -2.53
CA THR A 1 -16.02 2.22 -3.13
C THR A 1 -15.05 1.65 -2.12
N ILE A 2 -14.51 0.44 -2.35
CA ILE A 2 -13.57 -0.22 -1.41
C ILE A 2 -12.37 0.71 -1.08
N GLU A 3 -11.92 1.47 -2.08
CA GLU A 3 -10.82 2.46 -1.97
C GLU A 3 -11.06 3.54 -0.91
N GLU A 4 -12.28 4.08 -0.77
CA GLU A 4 -12.60 5.12 0.20
C GLU A 4 -12.60 4.63 1.66
N VAL A 5 -12.68 3.32 1.86
CA VAL A 5 -12.69 2.69 3.19
C VAL A 5 -11.26 2.41 3.67
N TYR A 6 -10.37 1.99 2.77
CA TYR A 6 -8.99 1.66 3.13
C TYR A 6 -8.07 2.88 3.13
N GLU A 7 -8.29 3.87 2.27
CA GLU A 7 -7.49 5.09 2.26
C GLU A 7 -7.40 5.82 3.61
N PRO A 8 -8.49 6.07 4.36
CA PRO A 8 -8.37 6.72 5.66
C PRO A 8 -7.52 5.89 6.63
N TYR A 9 -7.63 4.56 6.59
CA TYR A 9 -6.80 3.68 7.40
C TYR A 9 -5.31 3.75 7.00
N LEU A 10 -5.00 3.65 5.70
CA LEU A 10 -3.63 3.70 5.20
C LEU A 10 -2.98 5.08 5.41
N VAL A 11 -3.75 6.16 5.34
CA VAL A 11 -3.27 7.51 5.66
C VAL A 11 -3.06 7.66 7.17
N GLN A 12 -3.99 7.16 8.01
CA GLN A 12 -3.85 7.20 9.47
C GLN A 12 -2.65 6.39 9.98
N GLN A 13 -2.37 5.24 9.38
CA GLN A 13 -1.22 4.41 9.69
C GLN A 13 0.11 4.97 9.13
N GLY A 14 0.07 6.08 8.37
CA GLY A 14 1.27 6.68 7.77
C GLY A 14 1.84 5.86 6.60
N PHE A 15 1.04 4.98 6.02
CA PHE A 15 1.43 4.14 4.88
C PHE A 15 1.34 4.87 3.53
N ILE A 16 0.42 5.83 3.40
CA ILE A 16 0.23 6.60 2.18
C ILE A 16 0.28 8.09 2.50
N ASN A 17 1.11 8.82 1.76
CA ASN A 17 1.14 10.28 1.78
C ASN A 17 0.29 10.85 0.63
N ARG A 18 -0.47 11.88 0.96
CA ARG A 18 -1.20 12.68 -0.03
C ARG A 18 -0.27 13.78 -0.55
N THR A 19 -0.04 13.78 -1.85
CA THR A 19 0.73 14.81 -2.55
C THR A 19 -0.15 15.51 -3.58
N PRO A 20 0.19 16.73 -4.04
CA PRO A 20 -0.56 17.42 -5.09
C PRO A 20 -0.68 16.64 -6.40
N LYS A 21 0.22 15.67 -6.62
CA LYS A 21 0.24 14.78 -7.80
C LYS A 21 -0.49 13.45 -7.60
N GLY A 22 -0.96 13.14 -6.38
CA GLY A 22 -1.63 11.89 -6.07
C GLY A 22 -1.19 11.25 -4.76
N ARG A 23 -1.35 9.93 -4.67
CA ARG A 23 -1.05 9.12 -3.49
C ARG A 23 0.34 8.48 -3.65
N VAL A 24 1.20 8.65 -2.66
CA VAL A 24 2.57 8.10 -2.66
C VAL A 24 2.73 7.16 -1.48
N ALA A 25 3.11 5.92 -1.75
CA ALA A 25 3.45 4.92 -0.73
C ALA A 25 4.67 5.38 0.08
N THR A 26 4.60 5.27 1.40
CA THR A 26 5.73 5.59 2.28
C THR A 26 6.68 4.40 2.40
N HIS A 27 7.92 4.67 2.82
CA HIS A 27 8.89 3.60 3.09
C HIS A 27 8.38 2.62 4.16
N LEU A 28 7.54 3.08 5.09
CA LEU A 28 6.89 2.26 6.10
C LEU A 28 5.95 1.23 5.46
N LEU A 29 5.20 1.63 4.43
CA LEU A 29 4.36 0.71 3.66
C LEU A 29 5.20 -0.31 2.92
N TYR A 30 6.28 0.13 2.27
CA TYR A 30 7.20 -0.80 1.61
C TYR A 30 7.84 -1.79 2.58
N LYS A 31 8.19 -1.37 3.80
CA LYS A 31 8.78 -2.25 4.80
C LYS A 31 7.76 -3.24 5.37
N TYR A 32 6.57 -2.76 5.74
CA TYR A 32 5.47 -3.60 6.21
C TYR A 32 5.09 -4.64 5.16
N PHE A 33 4.95 -4.21 3.91
CA PHE A 33 4.73 -5.12 2.80
C PHE A 33 5.95 -5.99 2.57
N SER A 34 7.19 -5.53 2.63
CA SER A 34 8.35 -6.43 2.43
C SER A 34 8.49 -7.51 3.52
N GLU A 35 8.03 -7.23 4.74
CA GLU A 35 8.00 -8.19 5.85
C GLU A 35 6.81 -9.16 5.75
N GLU A 36 5.64 -8.71 5.27
CA GLU A 36 4.43 -9.54 5.16
C GLU A 36 4.15 -10.11 3.75
N LEU A 37 4.75 -9.52 2.72
CA LEU A 37 4.57 -9.76 1.30
C LEU A 37 5.95 -9.75 0.63
N PRO A 38 6.56 -10.91 0.35
CA PRO A 38 7.76 -10.93 -0.46
C PRO A 38 7.37 -10.27 -1.78
N LEU A 39 7.96 -9.10 -2.08
CA LEU A 39 7.66 -8.30 -3.27
C LEU A 39 7.96 -9.04 -4.60
N ALA A 40 8.39 -10.31 -4.51
CA ALA A 40 8.52 -11.29 -5.58
C ALA A 40 7.27 -12.16 -5.82
N ALA A 41 6.12 -11.85 -5.20
CA ALA A 41 4.86 -12.56 -5.45
C ALA A 41 3.79 -11.63 -6.06
N GLN A 42 4.14 -10.81 -7.05
CA GLN A 42 3.15 -10.36 -8.02
C GLN A 42 3.03 -11.41 -9.12
N GLY A 43 2.10 -12.35 -8.93
CA GLY A 43 1.43 -13.04 -10.04
C GLY A 43 2.03 -14.37 -10.52
N GLU A 44 2.05 -15.39 -9.66
CA GLU A 44 1.49 -16.68 -10.11
C GLU A 44 0.01 -16.65 -9.71
N LEU A 45 -0.80 -16.00 -10.54
CA LEU A 45 -2.21 -16.31 -10.58
C LEU A 45 -2.30 -17.75 -11.10
N PRO A 46 -2.85 -18.71 -10.33
CA PRO A 46 -3.05 -20.05 -10.87
C PRO A 46 -3.98 -19.93 -12.09
N LEU A 47 -3.50 -20.43 -13.23
CA LEU A 47 -4.30 -20.64 -14.45
C LEU A 47 -5.49 -21.55 -14.16
#